data_AF-A0A973MG66-F1
#
_entry.id   AF-A0A973MG66-F1
#
_cell.length_a   1.000
_cell.length_b   1.000
_cell.length_c   1.000
_cell.angle_alpha   90.00
_cell.angle_beta   90.00
_cell.angle_gamma   90.00
#
_symmetry.space_group_name_H-M   'P 1'
#
loop_
_entity.id
_entity.type
_entity.pdbx_description
1 polymer ?
#
loop_
_entity_poly.entity_id
_entity_poly.type
_entity_poly.pdbx_seq_one_letter_code
_entity_poly.pdbx_strand_id
1 'polypeptide(L)'
;MFRSRRRDLPATGERERRAPGEVIACRMVDSLSMVGSGTPINAWKVQYGSTEDHGRKDAVAGTVIVPREAWQGPGERPLVTFVPGTLGIGPQRALSKQLAGEYQDAYEGPNIAALLKAGFAVAATDGAGYLDGHVHPYVSGADAGHAVLDVVRAASRLNWLTDRFAGNPMPGNC
;
A
#
# COMPACT_ATOMS: atom_id res chain seq x y z
N MET A 1 -7.40 -0.98 -30.25
CA MET A 1 -8.73 -1.04 -29.60
C MET A 1 -8.72 -2.18 -28.58
N PHE A 2 -8.20 -1.96 -27.37
CA PHE A 2 -8.17 -2.95 -26.29
C PHE A 2 -9.10 -2.47 -25.17
N ARG A 3 -10.28 -3.09 -25.07
CA ARG A 3 -11.19 -2.92 -23.92
C ARG A 3 -10.59 -3.68 -22.74
N SER A 4 -9.96 -2.96 -21.82
CA SER A 4 -9.70 -3.44 -20.46
C SER A 4 -11.05 -3.84 -19.84
N ARG A 5 -11.22 -5.12 -19.51
CA ARG A 5 -12.37 -5.60 -18.74
C ARG A 5 -12.27 -4.98 -17.36
N ARG A 6 -13.24 -4.14 -16.98
CA ARG A 6 -13.57 -3.88 -15.58
C ARG A 6 -13.86 -5.26 -14.96
N ARG A 7 -12.88 -5.88 -14.30
CA ARG A 7 -13.17 -6.96 -13.36
C ARG A 7 -13.90 -6.34 -12.18
N ASP A 8 -14.91 -7.06 -11.73
CA ASP A 8 -15.91 -6.66 -10.75
C ASP A 8 -15.27 -6.19 -9.45
N LEU A 9 -15.05 -4.88 -9.35
CA LEU A 9 -14.81 -4.27 -8.06
C LEU A 9 -16.14 -4.30 -7.30
N PRO A 10 -16.15 -4.66 -6.00
CA PRO A 10 -17.39 -4.66 -5.20
C PRO A 10 -18.11 -3.32 -5.27
N ALA A 11 -19.43 -3.33 -5.10
CA ALA A 11 -20.19 -2.09 -4.97
C ALA A 11 -19.60 -1.24 -3.83
N THR A 12 -19.66 0.09 -3.90
CA THR A 12 -19.01 1.01 -2.94
C THR A 12 -19.34 0.64 -1.48
N GLY A 13 -20.60 0.30 -1.20
CA GLY A 13 -21.06 -0.13 0.13
C GLY A 13 -20.64 -1.54 0.59
N GLU A 14 -20.05 -2.37 -0.28
CA GLU A 14 -19.45 -3.67 0.10
C GLU A 14 -17.97 -3.54 0.46
N ARG A 15 -17.28 -2.52 -0.06
CA ARG A 15 -15.87 -2.23 0.30
C ARG A 15 -15.79 -1.66 1.71
N GLU A 16 -16.74 -0.79 2.05
CA GLU A 16 -16.92 -0.19 3.37
C GLU A 16 -17.35 -1.19 4.45
N ARG A 17 -17.44 -2.51 4.17
CA ARG A 17 -17.80 -3.53 5.18
C ARG A 17 -16.67 -4.47 5.58
N ARG A 18 -15.48 -4.29 5.00
CA ARG A 18 -14.35 -5.19 5.19
C ARG A 18 -13.70 -4.98 6.56
N ALA A 19 -13.18 -6.06 7.15
CA ALA A 19 -12.54 -5.99 8.45
C ALA A 19 -11.22 -5.19 8.37
N PRO A 20 -10.76 -4.60 9.48
CA PRO A 20 -9.45 -3.95 9.53
C PRO A 20 -8.32 -4.84 8.97
N GLY A 21 -7.60 -4.32 7.99
CA GLY A 21 -6.54 -4.97 7.22
C GLY A 21 -7.01 -6.06 6.26
N GLU A 22 -8.31 -6.24 6.01
CA GLU A 22 -8.78 -7.25 5.06
C GLU A 22 -8.56 -6.75 3.64
N VAL A 23 -7.87 -7.54 2.81
CA VAL A 23 -7.57 -7.15 1.42
C VAL A 23 -8.86 -7.20 0.60
N ILE A 24 -9.24 -6.06 0.03
CA ILE A 24 -10.44 -5.89 -0.80
C ILE A 24 -10.09 -6.16 -2.26
N ALA A 25 -8.98 -5.58 -2.72
CA ALA A 25 -8.48 -5.70 -4.07
C ALA A 25 -6.98 -5.41 -4.11
N CYS A 26 -6.28 -5.96 -5.09
CA CYS A 26 -4.91 -5.55 -5.37
C CYS A 26 -4.59 -5.64 -6.85
N ARG A 27 -3.53 -4.94 -7.26
CA ARG A 27 -2.93 -5.08 -8.59
C ARG A 27 -1.43 -4.81 -8.51
N MET A 28 -0.67 -5.43 -9.39
CA MET A 28 0.74 -5.07 -9.55
C MET A 28 0.90 -3.61 -9.99
N VAL A 29 2.04 -3.05 -9.61
CA VAL A 29 2.50 -1.73 -10.02
C VAL A 29 3.80 -1.93 -10.79
N ASP A 30 3.77 -1.60 -12.08
CA ASP A 30 4.89 -1.84 -12.99
C ASP A 30 6.08 -0.91 -12.74
N SER A 31 5.82 0.28 -12.19
CA SER A 31 6.84 1.29 -11.94
C SER A 31 6.53 2.13 -10.70
N LEU A 32 7.55 2.31 -9.85
CA LEU A 32 7.57 3.28 -8.75
C LEU A 32 8.71 4.28 -9.01
N SER A 33 8.53 5.14 -10.02
CA SER A 33 9.58 6.02 -10.54
C SER A 33 10.17 6.96 -9.49
N MET A 34 9.42 7.33 -8.46
CA MET A 34 9.91 8.17 -7.36
C MET A 34 10.75 7.41 -6.34
N VAL A 35 10.68 6.08 -6.28
CA VAL A 35 11.38 5.28 -5.27
C VAL A 35 12.85 5.04 -5.62
N GLY A 36 13.29 5.21 -6.87
CA GLY A 36 14.71 5.36 -7.24
C GLY A 36 15.72 4.37 -6.62
N SER A 37 15.28 3.17 -6.22
CA SER A 37 16.09 2.30 -5.34
C SER A 37 17.27 1.68 -6.06
N GLY A 38 17.21 1.53 -7.39
CA GLY A 38 18.18 0.73 -8.15
C GLY A 38 18.14 -0.76 -7.79
N THR A 39 17.28 -1.16 -6.85
CA THR A 39 17.05 -2.53 -6.42
C THR A 39 15.84 -3.06 -7.19
N PRO A 40 15.95 -4.23 -7.84
CA PRO A 40 14.80 -4.94 -8.38
C PRO A 40 13.71 -5.16 -7.30
N ILE A 41 12.51 -4.65 -7.56
CA ILE A 41 11.37 -4.76 -6.64
C ILE A 41 10.16 -5.40 -7.30
N ASN A 42 9.29 -5.93 -6.46
CA ASN A 42 7.89 -6.17 -6.80
C ASN A 42 7.03 -5.25 -5.94
N ALA A 43 5.98 -4.69 -6.54
CA ALA A 43 5.10 -3.75 -5.87
C ALA A 43 3.63 -3.98 -6.26
N TRP A 44 2.73 -3.72 -5.31
CA TRP A 44 1.29 -3.80 -5.51
C TRP A 44 0.63 -2.58 -4.91
N LYS A 45 -0.37 -2.09 -5.62
CA LYS A 45 -1.38 -1.22 -5.03
C LYS A 45 -2.44 -2.11 -4.41
N VAL A 46 -2.71 -1.90 -3.14
CA VAL A 46 -3.68 -2.66 -2.35
C VAL A 46 -4.81 -1.74 -1.92
N GLN A 47 -6.03 -2.26 -1.92
CA GLN A 47 -7.18 -1.70 -1.24
C GLN A 47 -7.50 -2.61 -0.06
N TYR A 48 -7.66 -2.06 1.14
CA TYR A 48 -7.88 -2.81 2.37
C TYR A 48 -8.91 -2.13 3.28
N GLY A 49 -9.57 -2.90 4.15
CA GLY A 49 -10.49 -2.37 5.15
C GLY A 49 -9.75 -1.66 6.29
N SER A 50 -10.32 -0.58 6.79
CA SER A 50 -9.83 0.24 7.91
C SER A 50 -11.00 0.71 8.78
N THR A 51 -10.71 1.56 9.77
CA THR A 51 -11.70 2.20 10.65
C THR A 51 -11.44 3.70 10.72
N GLU A 52 -12.49 4.51 10.58
CA GLU A 52 -12.40 5.97 10.76
C GLU A 52 -12.50 6.38 12.25
N ASP A 53 -12.32 7.67 12.56
CA ASP A 53 -12.25 8.19 13.92
C ASP A 53 -13.52 7.96 14.78
N HIS A 54 -14.71 7.88 14.18
CA HIS A 54 -15.98 7.57 14.85
C HIS A 54 -16.30 6.07 14.87
N GLY A 55 -15.36 5.19 14.48
CA GLY A 55 -15.49 3.74 14.60
C GLY A 55 -16.25 3.06 13.45
N ARG A 56 -16.65 3.80 12.42
CA ARG A 56 -17.22 3.24 11.20
C ARG A 56 -16.12 2.60 10.37
N LYS A 57 -16.54 1.64 9.56
CA LYS A 57 -15.65 0.97 8.61
C LYS A 57 -15.34 1.90 7.43
N ASP A 58 -14.10 1.84 6.98
CA ASP A 58 -13.55 2.61 5.87
C ASP A 58 -12.79 1.70 4.92
N ALA A 59 -12.61 2.12 3.67
CA ALA A 59 -11.75 1.46 2.71
C ALA A 59 -10.58 2.38 2.33
N VAL A 60 -9.36 1.88 2.49
CA VAL A 60 -8.13 2.64 2.29
C VAL A 60 -7.27 1.98 1.22
N ALA A 61 -6.43 2.76 0.54
CA ALA A 61 -5.43 2.25 -0.37
C ALA A 61 -4.01 2.38 0.17
N GLY A 62 -3.08 1.66 -0.43
CA GLY A 62 -1.66 1.78 -0.15
C GLY A 62 -0.83 1.03 -1.17
N THR A 63 0.48 1.03 -0.94
CA THR A 63 1.47 0.33 -1.75
C THR A 63 2.26 -0.63 -0.86
N VAL A 64 2.33 -1.90 -1.26
CA VAL A 64 3.23 -2.89 -0.67
C VAL A 64 4.40 -3.09 -1.61
N ILE A 65 5.63 -3.03 -1.10
CA ILE A 65 6.86 -3.08 -1.88
C ILE A 65 7.83 -4.07 -1.27
N VAL A 66 8.36 -4.97 -2.09
CA VAL A 66 9.21 -6.08 -1.64
C VAL A 66 10.43 -6.19 -2.56
N PRO A 67 11.67 -6.12 -2.03
CA PRO A 67 12.88 -6.44 -2.79
C PRO A 67 12.83 -7.85 -3.38
N ARG A 68 13.29 -8.04 -4.62
CA ARG A 68 13.28 -9.35 -5.29
C ARG A 68 14.35 -10.30 -4.76
N GLU A 69 15.48 -9.75 -4.31
CA GLU A 69 16.57 -10.50 -3.68
C GLU A 69 16.04 -11.24 -2.45
N ALA A 70 16.61 -12.39 -2.12
CA ALA A 70 16.25 -13.10 -0.89
C ALA A 70 16.75 -12.35 0.35
N TRP A 71 15.98 -12.39 1.45
CA TRP A 71 16.41 -11.85 2.75
C TRP A 71 17.58 -12.67 3.30
N GLN A 72 18.65 -11.99 3.72
CA GLN A 72 19.88 -12.63 4.23
C GLN A 72 20.06 -12.50 5.74
N GLY A 73 19.19 -11.74 6.41
CA GLY A 73 19.21 -11.64 7.87
C GLY A 73 18.52 -12.82 8.55
N PRO A 74 18.54 -12.86 9.89
CA PRO A 74 17.86 -13.90 10.65
C PRO A 74 16.34 -13.81 10.47
N GLY A 75 15.67 -14.97 10.50
CA GLY A 75 14.21 -15.08 10.51
C GLY A 75 13.52 -14.59 9.23
N GLU A 76 12.28 -14.16 9.40
CA GLU A 76 11.48 -13.56 8.32
C GLU A 76 11.97 -12.14 7.99
N ARG A 77 11.78 -11.70 6.73
CA ARG A 77 12.15 -10.32 6.36
C ARG A 77 11.31 -9.33 7.18
N PRO A 78 11.94 -8.31 7.77
CA PRO A 78 11.19 -7.26 8.44
C PRO A 78 10.30 -6.46 7.48
N LEU A 79 9.08 -6.18 7.91
CA LEU A 79 8.13 -5.30 7.25
C LEU A 79 8.08 -3.95 7.96
N VAL A 80 8.34 -2.87 7.22
CA VAL A 80 8.28 -1.50 7.72
C VAL A 80 7.02 -0.81 7.20
N THR A 81 6.18 -0.30 8.10
CA THR A 81 5.08 0.58 7.69
C THR A 81 5.61 1.99 7.43
N PHE A 82 5.13 2.64 6.38
CA PHE A 82 5.58 3.97 5.99
C PHE A 82 4.39 4.93 5.80
N VAL A 83 4.56 6.14 6.32
CA VAL A 83 3.58 7.23 6.23
C VAL A 83 4.34 8.45 5.76
N PRO A 84 3.84 9.16 4.73
CA PRO A 84 4.53 10.37 4.28
C PRO A 84 4.36 11.49 5.30
N GLY A 85 5.16 12.54 5.12
CA GLY A 85 4.79 13.83 5.68
C GLY A 85 3.53 14.38 4.99
N THR A 86 3.21 15.64 5.28
CA THR A 86 2.04 16.27 4.68
C THR A 86 2.17 16.41 3.17
N LEU A 87 1.24 15.79 2.43
CA LEU A 87 1.11 15.94 0.97
C LEU A 87 -0.10 16.80 0.57
N GLY A 88 -1.13 16.89 1.43
CA GLY A 88 -2.35 17.68 1.23
C GLY A 88 -3.61 16.83 1.38
N ILE A 89 -4.77 17.33 0.95
CA ILE A 89 -6.07 16.66 1.14
C ILE A 89 -6.77 16.21 -0.15
N GLY A 90 -6.23 16.60 -1.31
CA GLY A 90 -6.82 16.25 -2.61
C GLY A 90 -6.47 14.83 -3.06
N PRO A 91 -7.30 14.15 -3.87
CA PRO A 91 -7.08 12.78 -4.33
C PRO A 91 -5.75 12.53 -5.06
N GLN A 92 -5.13 13.58 -5.61
CA GLN A 92 -3.80 13.56 -6.21
C GLN A 92 -2.66 13.44 -5.19
N ARG A 93 -2.93 13.70 -3.90
CA ARG A 93 -1.95 13.70 -2.81
C ARG A 93 -1.76 12.34 -2.15
N ALA A 94 -2.52 11.31 -2.57
CA ALA A 94 -2.32 9.94 -2.13
C ALA A 94 -0.88 9.47 -2.43
N LEU A 95 -0.18 8.94 -1.42
CA LEU A 95 1.23 8.54 -1.53
C LEU A 95 1.46 7.54 -2.67
N SER A 96 0.58 6.57 -2.85
CA SER A 96 0.69 5.55 -3.90
C SER A 96 0.74 6.14 -5.31
N LYS A 97 0.03 7.24 -5.57
CA LYS A 97 0.06 7.97 -6.85
C LYS A 97 1.36 8.73 -7.02
N GLN A 98 1.86 9.31 -5.93
CA GLN A 98 3.13 10.01 -5.89
C GLN A 98 4.29 9.03 -6.16
N LEU A 99 4.32 7.88 -5.46
CA LEU A 99 5.36 6.86 -5.66
C LEU A 99 5.40 6.30 -7.09
N ALA A 100 4.23 6.18 -7.73
CA ALA A 100 4.10 5.76 -9.13
C ALA A 100 4.49 6.87 -10.14
N GLY A 101 4.73 8.10 -9.67
CA GLY A 101 5.05 9.25 -10.51
C GLY A 101 3.85 9.83 -11.27
N GLU A 102 2.62 9.52 -10.87
CA GLU A 102 1.41 10.17 -11.41
C GLU A 102 1.39 11.66 -11.04
N TYR A 103 1.98 11.99 -9.89
CA TYR A 103 2.22 13.33 -9.35
C TYR A 103 3.59 13.35 -8.66
N GLN A 104 4.19 14.53 -8.48
CA GLN A 104 5.58 14.67 -8.00
C GLN A 104 5.70 15.77 -6.93
N ASP A 105 4.90 15.66 -5.89
CA ASP A 105 4.91 16.53 -4.71
C ASP A 105 5.57 15.86 -3.49
N ALA A 106 5.66 14.52 -3.50
CA ALA A 106 6.28 13.74 -2.44
C ALA A 106 7.81 13.76 -2.50
N TYR A 107 8.45 13.76 -1.33
CA TYR A 107 9.89 13.76 -1.13
C TYR A 107 10.38 12.50 -0.38
N GLU A 108 9.49 11.52 -0.19
CA GLU A 108 9.72 10.32 0.61
C GLU A 108 10.31 9.14 -0.18
N GLY A 109 10.36 9.26 -1.51
CA GLY A 109 10.93 8.24 -2.39
C GLY A 109 12.29 7.72 -1.93
N PRO A 110 13.29 8.59 -1.64
CA PRO A 110 14.60 8.18 -1.13
C PRO A 110 14.57 7.44 0.22
N ASN A 111 13.62 7.76 1.11
CA ASN A 111 13.48 7.07 2.40
C ASN A 111 13.02 5.63 2.19
N ILE A 112 12.02 5.43 1.34
CA ILE A 112 11.54 4.11 0.95
C ILE A 112 12.66 3.35 0.22
N ALA A 113 13.41 4.05 -0.66
CA ALA A 113 14.58 3.48 -1.35
C ALA A 113 15.61 2.89 -0.38
N ALA A 114 15.93 3.63 0.69
CA ALA A 114 16.90 3.21 1.69
C ALA A 114 16.44 1.94 2.43
N LEU A 115 15.16 1.86 2.80
CA LEU A 115 14.57 0.67 3.42
C LEU A 115 14.67 -0.56 2.50
N LEU A 116 14.34 -0.38 1.22
CA LEU A 116 14.40 -1.44 0.22
C LEU A 116 15.84 -1.90 -0.05
N LYS A 117 16.80 -0.98 -0.12
CA LYS A 117 18.24 -1.30 -0.24
C LYS A 117 18.77 -2.07 0.97
N ALA A 118 18.23 -1.80 2.16
CA ALA A 118 18.52 -2.57 3.37
C ALA A 118 17.83 -3.95 3.40
N GLY A 119 17.04 -4.28 2.38
CA GLY A 119 16.37 -5.57 2.23
C GLY A 119 15.02 -5.67 2.94
N PHE A 120 14.49 -4.58 3.51
CA PHE A 120 13.19 -4.57 4.18
C PHE A 120 12.04 -4.55 3.17
N ALA A 121 10.91 -5.16 3.52
CA ALA A 121 9.65 -4.92 2.84
C ALA A 121 9.02 -3.62 3.37
N VAL A 122 8.27 -2.91 2.54
CA VAL A 122 7.61 -1.65 2.92
C VAL A 122 6.11 -1.75 2.64
N ALA A 123 5.29 -1.39 3.62
CA ALA A 123 3.86 -1.18 3.47
C ALA A 123 3.55 0.30 3.68
N ALA A 124 3.29 1.03 2.60
CA ALA A 124 3.03 2.46 2.62
C ALA A 124 1.52 2.73 2.47
N THR A 125 0.91 3.39 3.44
CA THR A 125 -0.53 3.73 3.37
C THR A 125 -0.76 5.05 2.63
N ASP A 126 -1.87 5.15 1.89
CA ASP A 126 -2.38 6.44 1.41
C ASP A 126 -3.09 7.21 2.53
N GLY A 127 -3.62 6.52 3.54
CA GLY A 127 -4.56 7.09 4.51
C GLY A 127 -5.98 7.21 3.97
N ALA A 128 -6.93 7.46 4.88
CA ALA A 128 -8.36 7.52 4.57
C ALA A 128 -8.73 8.65 3.59
N GLY A 129 -9.87 8.52 2.91
CA GLY A 129 -10.48 9.59 2.11
C GLY A 129 -10.00 9.73 0.67
N TYR A 130 -8.98 9.00 0.22
CA TYR A 130 -8.46 9.15 -1.16
C TYR A 130 -9.14 8.29 -2.23
N LEU A 131 -10.02 7.36 -1.85
CA LEU A 131 -10.66 6.42 -2.77
C LEU A 131 -12.03 6.87 -3.28
N ASP A 132 -12.91 7.33 -2.39
CA ASP A 132 -14.35 7.48 -2.69
C ASP A 132 -14.81 8.96 -2.73
N GLY A 133 -13.89 9.88 -2.99
CA GLY A 133 -14.19 11.32 -3.10
C GLY A 133 -14.50 12.01 -1.77
N HIS A 134 -14.33 11.29 -0.65
CA HIS A 134 -14.32 11.87 0.68
C HIS A 134 -13.11 12.81 0.86
N VAL A 135 -13.19 13.68 1.86
CA VAL A 135 -12.06 14.54 2.23
C VAL A 135 -11.12 13.73 3.11
N HIS A 136 -9.83 13.73 2.78
CA HIS A 136 -8.80 13.13 3.64
C HIS A 136 -8.83 13.78 5.04
N PRO A 137 -8.99 13.02 6.14
CA PRO A 137 -9.07 13.55 7.50
C PRO A 137 -7.66 13.93 7.99
N TYR A 138 -7.11 15.00 7.41
CA TYR A 138 -5.79 15.49 7.72
C TYR A 138 -5.65 15.81 9.21
N VAL A 139 -4.51 15.44 9.79
CA VAL A 139 -4.19 15.54 11.23
C VAL A 139 -5.13 14.79 12.19
N SER A 140 -6.01 13.91 11.69
CA SER A 140 -6.69 12.94 12.54
C SER A 140 -5.76 11.79 12.91
N GLY A 141 -5.35 11.75 14.18
CA GLY A 141 -4.47 10.70 14.69
C GLY A 141 -5.12 9.30 14.70
N ALA A 142 -6.44 9.23 14.92
CA ALA A 142 -7.18 7.97 14.94
C ALA A 142 -7.25 7.34 13.55
N ASP A 143 -7.69 8.10 12.54
CA ASP A 143 -7.73 7.65 11.14
C ASP A 143 -6.35 7.22 10.64
N ALA A 144 -5.34 8.05 10.89
CA ALA A 144 -3.96 7.75 10.51
C ALA A 144 -3.47 6.49 11.22
N GLY A 145 -3.66 6.37 12.54
CA GLY A 145 -3.23 5.22 13.32
C GLY A 145 -3.86 3.91 12.85
N HIS A 146 -5.17 3.91 12.59
CA HIS A 146 -5.86 2.73 12.05
C HIS A 146 -5.31 2.35 10.68
N ALA A 147 -5.25 3.27 9.72
CA ALA A 147 -4.78 3.00 8.37
C ALA A 147 -3.34 2.46 8.35
N VAL A 148 -2.47 2.99 9.21
CA VAL A 148 -1.04 2.59 9.30
C VAL A 148 -0.86 1.18 9.86
N LEU A 149 -1.69 0.78 10.82
CA LEU A 149 -1.67 -0.58 11.37
C LEU A 149 -2.37 -1.55 10.41
N ASP A 150 -3.42 -1.11 9.74
CA ASP A 150 -4.21 -1.94 8.85
C ASP A 150 -3.51 -2.24 7.53
N VAL A 151 -2.67 -1.34 7.00
CA VAL A 151 -1.85 -1.67 5.83
C VAL A 151 -0.83 -2.78 6.13
N VAL A 152 -0.31 -2.85 7.36
CA VAL A 152 0.57 -3.94 7.80
C VAL A 152 -0.20 -5.25 7.89
N ARG A 153 -1.38 -5.23 8.52
CA ARG A 153 -2.28 -6.40 8.58
C ARG A 153 -2.65 -6.89 7.18
N ALA A 154 -2.94 -5.97 6.27
CA ALA A 154 -3.24 -6.28 4.87
C ALA A 154 -2.04 -6.92 4.18
N ALA A 155 -0.84 -6.35 4.34
CA ALA A 155 0.39 -6.91 3.81
C ALA A 155 0.63 -8.34 4.34
N SER A 156 0.50 -8.58 5.65
CA SER A 156 0.69 -9.91 6.25
C SER A 156 -0.34 -10.96 5.80
N ARG A 157 -1.50 -10.54 5.28
CA ARG A 157 -2.55 -11.45 4.76
C ARG A 157 -2.39 -11.80 3.30
N LEU A 158 -1.51 -11.11 2.58
CA LEU A 158 -1.10 -11.53 1.25
C LEU A 158 -0.24 -12.78 1.45
N ASN A 159 -0.85 -13.96 1.31
CA ASN A 159 -0.22 -15.28 1.50
C ASN A 159 1.15 -15.43 0.80
N TRP A 160 1.38 -14.73 -0.30
CA TRP A 160 2.69 -14.68 -0.96
C TRP A 160 3.73 -13.79 -0.28
N LEU A 161 3.40 -12.99 0.74
CA LEU A 161 4.38 -12.33 1.62
C LEU A 161 4.91 -13.33 2.65
N THR A 162 4.06 -14.23 3.15
CA THR A 162 4.42 -15.27 4.12
C THR A 162 5.13 -16.47 3.47
N ASP A 163 4.69 -16.92 2.28
CA ASP A 163 5.26 -18.11 1.62
C ASP A 163 6.60 -17.87 0.89
N ARG A 164 7.12 -16.63 0.93
CA ARG A 164 8.18 -16.18 0.01
C ARG A 164 9.57 -16.10 0.61
N PHE A 165 9.71 -16.27 1.92
CA PHE A 165 11.03 -16.56 2.50
C PHE A 165 11.53 -17.96 2.11
N ALA A 166 10.71 -18.77 1.42
CA ALA A 166 11.05 -20.10 0.92
C ALA A 166 11.44 -20.17 -0.58
N GLY A 167 11.64 -19.04 -1.27
CA GLY A 167 12.15 -19.04 -2.66
C GLY A 167 11.10 -19.29 -3.76
N ASN A 168 9.81 -19.22 -3.46
CA ASN A 168 8.73 -19.39 -4.44
C ASN A 168 8.42 -18.10 -5.24
N PRO A 169 8.17 -18.19 -6.57
CA PRO A 169 7.83 -17.03 -7.39
C PRO A 169 6.46 -16.41 -7.01
N MET A 170 6.34 -15.08 -7.15
CA MET A 170 5.13 -14.32 -6.78
C MET A 170 4.00 -14.54 -7.78
N PRO A 171 2.76 -14.81 -7.34
CA PRO A 171 1.59 -14.72 -8.22
C PRO A 171 1.33 -13.25 -8.62
N GLY A 172 0.87 -13.06 -9.86
CA GLY A 172 0.52 -11.73 -10.41
C GLY A 172 -0.84 -11.20 -9.93
N ASN A 173 -1.53 -11.95 -9.09
CA ASN A 173 -2.85 -11.65 -8.57
C ASN A 173 -2.89 -11.92 -7.05
N CYS A 174 -3.71 -11.15 -6.35
CA CYS A 174 -4.40 -11.67 -5.17
C CYS A 174 -5.36 -12.79 -5.62
#